data_AF-A0A1B6ES12-F1
#
_entry.id   AF-A0A1B6ES12-F1
#
_cell.length_a   1.000
_cell.length_b   1.000
_cell.length_c   1.000
_cell.angle_alpha   90.00
_cell.angle_beta   90.00
_cell.angle_gamma   90.00
#
_symmetry.space_group_name_H-M   'P 1'
#
loop_
_entity.id
_entity.type
_entity.pdbx_description
1 polymer ?
#
loop_
_entity_poly.entity_id
_entity_poly.type
_entity_poly.pdbx_seq_one_letter_code
_entity_poly.pdbx_strand_id
1 'polypeptide(L)'
;RLLFSNVAAKEEHVRRGQLADVCLDTPLCNGHTTSMDVLWTGTPVVTLPGETLASRVAASQLATLGCPELVARTRQEYQQIAIRLGTDREYLKAMRAEVWRARTESPLFDCKQYAQGMEKLYRIMWNRYVNGEKPDHISAQTID
;
A
#
# COMPACT_ATOMS: atom_id res chain seq x y z
N ARG A 1 -22.92 -13.72 2.66
CA ARG A 1 -23.35 -13.60 1.25
C ARG A 1 -22.10 -13.36 0.42
N LEU A 2 -21.98 -14.00 -0.75
CA LEU A 2 -20.85 -13.81 -1.68
C LEU A 2 -21.43 -13.41 -3.04
N LEU A 3 -20.84 -12.40 -3.67
CA LEU A 3 -21.21 -11.94 -5.01
C LEU A 3 -19.94 -11.94 -5.85
N PHE A 4 -19.99 -12.62 -6.99
CA PHE A 4 -18.88 -12.69 -7.94
C PHE A 4 -19.16 -11.76 -9.12
N SER A 5 -18.11 -11.10 -9.61
CA SER A 5 -18.13 -10.32 -10.83
C SER A 5 -17.10 -10.88 -11.81
N ASN A 6 -17.32 -10.67 -13.10
CA ASN A 6 -16.32 -11.04 -14.11
C ASN A 6 -15.05 -10.19 -13.96
N VAL A 7 -13.94 -10.71 -14.48
CA VAL A 7 -12.73 -9.90 -14.67
C VAL A 7 -13.06 -8.80 -15.69
N ALA A 8 -12.77 -7.57 -15.32
CA ALA A 8 -13.05 -6.38 -16.13
C ALA A 8 -11.78 -5.87 -16.82
N ALA A 9 -11.95 -5.04 -17.85
CA ALA A 9 -10.84 -4.28 -18.42
C ALA A 9 -10.20 -3.36 -17.36
N LYS A 10 -8.91 -2.99 -17.54
CA LYS A 10 -8.12 -2.32 -16.50
C LYS A 10 -8.80 -1.06 -15.94
N GLU A 11 -9.33 -0.20 -16.79
CA GLU A 11 -10.01 1.03 -16.36
C GLU A 11 -11.24 0.72 -15.49
N GLU A 12 -12.11 -0.20 -15.95
CA GLU A 12 -13.30 -0.61 -15.21
C GLU A 12 -12.93 -1.32 -13.90
N HIS A 13 -11.88 -2.14 -13.91
CA HIS A 13 -11.35 -2.80 -12.71
C HIS A 13 -10.97 -1.79 -11.62
N VAL A 14 -10.25 -0.73 -11.99
CA VAL A 14 -9.90 0.35 -11.06
C VAL A 14 -11.16 1.11 -10.67
N ARG A 15 -11.93 1.62 -11.64
CA ARG A 15 -13.10 2.49 -11.39
C ARG A 15 -14.14 1.84 -10.46
N ARG A 16 -14.42 0.54 -10.62
CA ARG A 16 -15.39 -0.17 -9.76
C ARG A 16 -14.90 -0.32 -8.31
N GLY A 17 -13.60 -0.14 -8.03
CA GLY A 17 -13.06 -0.09 -6.69
C GLY A 17 -13.67 1.04 -5.83
N GLN A 18 -14.17 2.12 -6.46
CA GLN A 18 -14.88 3.20 -5.78
C GLN A 18 -16.21 2.76 -5.15
N LEU A 19 -16.80 1.66 -5.64
CA LEU A 19 -18.04 1.10 -5.13
C LEU A 19 -17.85 0.27 -3.86
N ALA A 20 -16.63 -0.14 -3.56
CA ALA A 20 -16.31 -0.91 -2.35
C ALA A 20 -16.14 0.03 -1.16
N ASP A 21 -16.66 -0.36 0.00
CA ASP A 21 -16.43 0.36 1.26
C ASP A 21 -15.01 0.09 1.79
N VAL A 22 -14.60 -1.18 1.76
CA VAL A 22 -13.34 -1.70 2.32
C VAL A 22 -12.82 -2.82 1.43
N CYS A 23 -11.50 -2.91 1.26
CA CYS A 23 -10.81 -4.04 0.67
C CYS A 23 -10.10 -4.88 1.73
N LEU A 24 -10.29 -6.19 1.66
CA LEU A 24 -9.62 -7.16 2.54
C LEU A 24 -8.46 -7.79 1.76
N ASP A 25 -7.24 -7.41 2.12
CA ASP A 25 -6.03 -7.95 1.49
C ASP A 25 -5.77 -9.41 1.89
N THR A 26 -5.07 -10.17 1.04
CA THR A 26 -4.76 -11.58 1.24
C THR A 26 -3.41 -11.76 1.95
N PRO A 27 -3.36 -12.25 3.21
CA PRO A 27 -2.11 -12.26 3.99
C PRO A 27 -1.01 -13.19 3.47
N LEU A 28 -1.36 -14.24 2.72
CA LEU A 28 -0.39 -15.18 2.17
C LEU A 28 0.47 -14.54 1.06
N CYS A 29 -0.18 -13.74 0.21
CA CYS A 29 0.44 -12.97 -0.86
C CYS A 29 -0.46 -11.77 -1.08
N ASN A 30 0.05 -10.57 -0.80
CA ASN A 30 -0.77 -9.37 -0.83
C ASN A 30 -1.14 -9.00 -2.27
N GLY A 31 -2.15 -8.15 -2.39
CA GLY A 31 -2.24 -7.26 -3.54
C GLY A 31 -0.94 -6.47 -3.67
N HIS A 32 -0.34 -6.50 -4.87
CA HIS A 32 0.77 -5.63 -5.21
C HIS A 32 0.22 -4.49 -6.06
N THR A 33 -0.09 -4.77 -7.32
CA THR A 33 -0.78 -3.80 -8.19
C THR A 33 -2.24 -3.63 -7.80
N THR A 34 -2.93 -4.69 -7.39
CA THR A 34 -4.35 -4.63 -7.02
C THR A 34 -4.61 -3.72 -5.82
N SER A 35 -3.74 -3.72 -4.82
CA SER A 35 -3.87 -2.80 -3.67
C SER A 35 -3.60 -1.36 -4.08
N MET A 36 -2.64 -1.09 -4.99
CA MET A 36 -2.45 0.23 -5.57
C MET A 36 -3.70 0.71 -6.32
N ASP A 37 -4.32 -0.18 -7.11
CA ASP A 37 -5.56 0.11 -7.83
C ASP A 37 -6.69 0.50 -6.88
N VAL A 38 -6.85 -0.24 -5.78
CA VAL A 38 -7.87 0.02 -4.76
C VAL A 38 -7.59 1.32 -4.00
N LEU A 39 -6.36 1.55 -3.54
CA LEU A 39 -5.97 2.77 -2.84
C LEU A 39 -6.13 4.01 -3.74
N TRP A 40 -5.84 3.87 -5.04
CA TRP A 40 -6.08 4.93 -6.02
C TRP A 40 -7.54 5.35 -6.09
N THR A 41 -8.48 4.45 -5.76
CA THR A 41 -9.92 4.74 -5.76
C THR A 41 -10.42 5.40 -4.48
N GLY A 42 -9.55 5.56 -3.46
CA GLY A 42 -9.94 6.06 -2.14
C GLY A 42 -10.50 4.99 -1.20
N THR A 43 -10.43 3.71 -1.57
CA THR A 43 -10.97 2.61 -0.77
C THR A 43 -9.90 2.10 0.19
N PRO A 44 -10.17 2.07 1.52
CA PRO A 44 -9.25 1.51 2.52
C PRO A 44 -8.94 0.04 2.27
N VAL A 45 -7.67 -0.34 2.45
CA VAL A 45 -7.18 -1.72 2.35
C VAL A 45 -6.75 -2.18 3.73
N VAL A 46 -7.33 -3.25 4.27
CA VAL A 46 -6.89 -3.88 5.53
C VAL A 46 -5.91 -5.00 5.20
N THR A 47 -4.72 -5.00 5.81
CA THR A 47 -3.68 -6.02 5.58
C THR A 47 -3.14 -6.60 6.88
N LEU A 48 -2.53 -7.79 6.78
CA LEU A 48 -1.80 -8.46 7.85
C LEU A 48 -0.45 -8.90 7.28
N PRO A 49 0.64 -8.17 7.56
CA PRO A 49 1.95 -8.49 6.99
C PRO A 49 2.51 -9.79 7.57
N GLY A 50 3.04 -10.63 6.69
CA GLY A 50 3.83 -11.80 7.06
C GLY A 50 5.33 -11.51 7.08
N GLU A 51 6.12 -12.57 6.90
CA GLU A 51 7.59 -12.50 6.88
C GLU A 51 8.16 -12.30 5.47
N THR A 52 7.48 -12.81 4.43
CA THR A 52 7.97 -12.73 3.05
C THR A 52 7.74 -11.35 2.44
N LEU A 53 8.58 -10.95 1.48
CA LEU A 53 8.39 -9.72 0.71
C LEU A 53 6.96 -9.63 0.14
N ALA A 54 6.49 -10.72 -0.49
CA ALA A 54 5.17 -10.77 -1.12
C ALA A 54 4.01 -10.60 -0.14
N SER A 55 4.22 -10.90 1.14
CA SER A 55 3.24 -10.73 2.22
C SER A 55 3.35 -9.40 2.96
N ARG A 56 4.24 -8.48 2.55
CA ARG A 56 4.48 -7.20 3.22
C ARG A 56 4.25 -5.97 2.32
N VAL A 57 3.90 -6.18 1.05
CA VAL A 57 3.77 -5.09 0.07
C VAL A 57 2.65 -4.12 0.46
N ALA A 58 1.47 -4.63 0.82
CA ALA A 58 0.34 -3.77 1.20
C ALA A 58 0.65 -2.96 2.46
N ALA A 59 1.34 -3.56 3.44
CA ALA A 59 1.79 -2.84 4.64
C ALA A 59 2.78 -1.71 4.30
N SER A 60 3.71 -1.93 3.37
CA SER A 60 4.63 -0.89 2.89
C SER A 60 3.89 0.24 2.17
N GLN A 61 2.87 -0.08 1.38
CA GLN A 61 2.04 0.91 0.68
C GLN A 61 1.27 1.77 1.67
N LEU A 62 0.63 1.16 2.68
CA LEU A 62 -0.11 1.86 3.73
C LEU A 62 0.80 2.72 4.61
N ALA A 63 2.01 2.25 4.91
CA ALA A 63 3.00 3.06 5.61
C ALA A 63 3.42 4.30 4.80
N THR A 64 3.59 4.16 3.48
CA THR A 64 3.92 5.28 2.58
C THR A 64 2.74 6.22 2.40
N LEU A 65 1.51 5.69 2.37
CA LEU A 65 0.27 6.47 2.29
C LEU A 65 0.02 7.26 3.58
N GLY A 66 0.49 6.76 4.72
CA GLY A 66 0.26 7.35 6.04
C GLY A 66 -0.95 6.81 6.78
N CYS A 67 -1.39 5.58 6.49
CA CYS A 67 -2.54 4.93 7.14
C CYS A 67 -2.14 3.65 7.92
N PRO A 68 -1.25 3.74 8.93
CA PRO A 68 -0.76 2.57 9.68
C PRO A 68 -1.86 1.82 10.45
N GLU A 69 -2.97 2.47 10.78
CA GLU A 69 -4.13 1.89 11.47
C GLU A 69 -4.88 0.82 10.64
N LEU A 70 -4.59 0.73 9.35
CA LEU A 70 -5.11 -0.33 8.47
C LEU A 70 -4.20 -1.58 8.42
N VAL A 71 -3.05 -1.54 9.11
CA VAL A 71 -2.08 -2.64 9.18
C VAL A 71 -2.25 -3.41 10.49
N ALA A 72 -2.86 -4.58 10.42
CA ALA A 72 -3.02 -5.46 11.56
C ALA A 72 -1.70 -6.13 11.96
N ARG A 73 -1.54 -6.47 13.24
CA ARG A 73 -0.41 -7.26 13.77
C ARG A 73 -0.80 -8.70 14.05
N THR A 74 -2.09 -8.99 14.17
CA THR A 74 -2.63 -10.33 14.41
C THR A 74 -3.87 -10.58 13.56
N ARG A 75 -4.27 -11.85 13.43
CA ARG A 75 -5.53 -12.21 12.74
C ARG A 75 -6.75 -11.61 13.43
N GLN A 76 -6.72 -11.51 14.76
CA GLN A 76 -7.77 -10.91 15.57
C GLN A 76 -7.88 -9.41 15.30
N GLU A 77 -6.75 -8.70 15.25
CA GLU A 77 -6.72 -7.28 14.92
C GLU A 77 -7.18 -7.02 13.48
N TYR A 78 -6.78 -7.87 12.53
CA TYR A 78 -7.28 -7.79 11.14
C TYR A 78 -8.80 -7.87 11.08
N GLN A 79 -9.40 -8.80 11.83
CA GLN A 79 -10.85 -8.91 11.94
C GLN A 79 -11.46 -7.69 12.62
N GLN A 80 -10.86 -7.19 13.70
CA GLN A 80 -11.37 -6.02 14.43
C GLN A 80 -11.37 -4.75 13.56
N ILE A 81 -10.29 -4.51 12.80
CA ILE A 81 -10.20 -3.38 11.86
C ILE A 81 -11.29 -3.52 10.79
N ALA A 82 -11.41 -4.70 10.16
CA ALA A 82 -12.41 -4.96 9.14
C ALA A 82 -13.84 -4.82 9.65
N ILE A 83 -14.13 -5.36 10.85
CA ILE A 83 -15.44 -5.25 11.50
C ILE A 83 -15.75 -3.79 11.80
N ARG A 84 -14.80 -3.04 12.39
CA ARG A 84 -15.01 -1.62 12.72
C ARG A 84 -15.31 -0.81 11.48
N LEU A 85 -14.57 -1.00 10.38
CA LEU A 85 -14.86 -0.32 9.11
C LEU A 85 -16.22 -0.75 8.52
N GLY A 86 -16.70 -1.96 8.80
CA GLY A 86 -17.99 -2.46 8.34
C GLY A 86 -19.19 -2.07 9.22
N THR A 87 -18.98 -1.66 10.47
CA THR A 87 -20.07 -1.39 11.43
C THR A 87 -20.11 0.05 11.96
N ASP A 88 -18.96 0.74 12.02
CA ASP A 88 -18.85 2.13 12.44
C ASP A 88 -18.80 3.05 11.21
N ARG A 89 -19.96 3.64 10.87
CA ARG A 89 -20.12 4.45 9.66
C ARG A 89 -19.30 5.75 9.69
N GLU A 90 -19.13 6.36 10.86
CA GLU A 90 -18.35 7.59 10.98
C GLU A 90 -16.86 7.28 10.86
N TYR A 91 -16.40 6.18 11.47
CA TYR A 91 -15.02 5.72 11.29
C TYR A 91 -14.72 5.36 9.83
N LEU A 92 -15.62 4.62 9.15
CA LEU A 92 -15.47 4.32 7.73
C LEU A 92 -15.39 5.60 6.88
N LYS A 93 -16.29 6.56 7.12
CA LYS A 93 -16.32 7.83 6.39
C LYS A 93 -15.02 8.61 6.59
N ALA A 94 -14.53 8.70 7.83
CA ALA A 94 -13.26 9.36 8.13
C ALA A 94 -12.09 8.67 7.43
N MET A 95 -12.03 7.34 7.50
CA MET A 95 -10.95 6.55 6.90
C MET A 95 -10.94 6.65 5.37
N ARG A 96 -12.11 6.62 4.71
CA ARG A 96 -12.21 6.85 3.27
C ARG A 96 -11.76 8.26 2.88
N ALA A 97 -12.14 9.27 3.66
CA ALA A 97 -11.70 10.65 3.40
C ALA A 97 -10.18 10.79 3.56
N GLU A 98 -9.60 10.13 4.55
CA GLU A 98 -8.15 10.08 4.77
C GLU A 98 -7.41 9.43 3.60
N VAL A 99 -7.81 8.23 3.18
CA VAL A 99 -7.22 7.53 2.02
C VAL A 99 -7.38 8.36 0.74
N TRP A 100 -8.56 8.97 0.52
CA TRP A 100 -8.83 9.80 -0.65
C TRP A 100 -7.91 11.04 -0.73
N ARG A 101 -7.65 11.70 0.40
CA ARG A 101 -6.73 12.83 0.48
C ARG A 101 -5.28 12.35 0.32
N ALA A 102 -4.90 11.31 1.07
CA ALA A 102 -3.54 10.81 1.13
C ALA A 102 -3.03 10.28 -0.21
N ARG A 103 -3.90 9.73 -1.08
CA ARG A 103 -3.46 9.24 -2.39
C ARG A 103 -2.81 10.32 -3.28
N THR A 104 -3.14 11.59 -3.07
CA THR A 104 -2.56 12.72 -3.84
C THR A 104 -1.55 13.54 -3.04
N GLU A 105 -1.56 13.44 -1.72
CA GLU A 105 -0.69 14.22 -0.83
C GLU A 105 0.49 13.41 -0.27
N SER A 106 0.43 12.08 -0.34
CA SER A 106 1.54 11.19 0.06
C SER A 106 2.46 10.88 -1.11
N PRO A 107 3.69 10.40 -0.84
CA PRO A 107 4.62 9.92 -1.86
C PRO A 107 4.14 8.71 -2.67
N LEU A 108 3.10 7.99 -2.22
CA LEU A 108 2.76 6.65 -2.74
C LEU A 108 2.50 6.65 -4.27
N PHE A 109 1.89 7.71 -4.78
CA PHE A 109 1.58 7.86 -6.20
C PHE A 109 2.37 9.01 -6.88
N ASP A 110 3.34 9.60 -6.19
CA ASP A 110 4.23 10.61 -6.78
C ASP A 110 5.36 9.92 -7.56
N CYS A 111 5.10 9.68 -8.86
CA CYS A 111 6.09 9.07 -9.74
C CYS A 111 7.36 9.91 -9.88
N LYS A 112 7.28 11.24 -9.76
CA LYS A 112 8.45 12.12 -9.90
C LYS A 112 9.35 11.99 -8.68
N GLN A 113 8.78 12.04 -7.48
CA GLN A 113 9.54 11.84 -6.25
C GLN A 113 10.12 10.43 -6.18
N TYR A 114 9.35 9.40 -6.58
CA TYR A 114 9.83 8.03 -6.66
C TYR A 114 11.05 7.89 -7.60
N ALA A 115 10.98 8.46 -8.81
CA ALA A 115 12.08 8.45 -9.76
C ALA A 115 13.33 9.14 -9.21
N GLN A 116 13.18 10.30 -8.57
CA GLN A 116 14.30 11.01 -7.92
C GLN A 116 14.96 10.19 -6.81
N GLY A 117 14.16 9.49 -6.00
CA GLY A 117 14.67 8.57 -4.98
C GLY A 117 15.47 7.41 -5.58
N MET A 118 14.97 6.82 -6.69
CA MET A 118 15.70 5.78 -7.42
C MET A 118 17.00 6.30 -8.04
N GLU A 119 16.99 7.48 -8.64
CA GLU A 119 18.19 8.11 -9.20
C GLU A 119 19.28 8.34 -8.14
N LYS A 120 18.89 8.80 -6.95
CA LYS A 120 19.80 8.92 -5.80
C LYS A 120 20.40 7.56 -5.41
N LEU A 121 19.56 6.54 -5.30
CA LEU A 121 20.01 5.18 -4.97
C LEU A 121 21.00 4.65 -6.03
N TYR A 122 20.72 4.86 -7.31
CA TYR A 122 21.62 4.47 -8.39
C TYR A 122 22.96 5.20 -8.31
N ARG A 123 22.98 6.49 -7.96
CA ARG A 123 24.24 7.23 -7.74
C ARG A 123 25.03 6.68 -6.56
N ILE A 124 24.39 6.31 -5.46
CA ILE A 124 25.05 5.68 -4.30
C ILE A 124 25.69 4.35 -4.73
N MET A 125 24.92 3.49 -5.41
CA MET A 125 25.40 2.21 -5.92
C MET A 125 26.61 2.39 -6.86
N TRP A 126 26.52 3.36 -7.77
CA TRP A 126 27.60 3.67 -8.71
C TRP A 126 28.85 4.20 -8.01
N ASN A 127 28.71 5.13 -7.07
CA ASN A 127 29.82 5.71 -6.33
C ASN A 127 30.60 4.64 -5.54
N ARG A 128 29.89 3.70 -4.88
CA ARG A 128 30.52 2.56 -4.20
C ARG A 128 31.35 1.73 -5.17
N TYR A 129 30.79 1.40 -6.33
CA TYR A 129 31.47 0.61 -7.35
C TYR A 129 32.74 1.30 -7.86
N VAL A 130 32.68 2.59 -8.23
CA VAL A 130 33.86 3.31 -8.76
C VAL A 130 34.94 3.55 -7.71
N ASN A 131 34.58 3.54 -6.42
CA ASN A 131 35.53 3.59 -5.31
C ASN A 131 36.15 2.22 -4.97
N GLY A 132 35.80 1.15 -5.71
CA GLY A 132 36.30 -0.21 -5.46
C GLY A 132 35.66 -0.90 -4.25
N GLU A 133 34.56 -0.37 -3.72
CA GLU A 133 33.83 -0.98 -2.61
C GLU A 133 33.00 -2.18 -3.12
N LYS A 134 32.89 -3.23 -2.29
CA LYS A 134 32.03 -4.38 -2.60
C LYS A 134 30.54 -4.04 -2.44
N PRO A 135 29.64 -4.75 -3.14
CA PRO A 135 28.21 -4.67 -2.85
C PRO A 135 27.93 -4.92 -1.37
N ASP A 136 27.13 -4.04 -0.77
CA ASP A 136 26.74 -4.09 0.64
C ASP A 136 25.33 -3.48 0.77
N HIS A 137 24.73 -3.61 1.95
CA HIS A 137 23.43 -3.04 2.25
C HIS A 137 23.43 -1.51 2.13
N ILE A 138 22.44 -0.97 1.42
CA ILE A 138 22.12 0.46 1.39
C ILE A 138 20.77 0.62 2.08
N SER A 139 20.72 1.38 3.17
CA SER A 139 19.50 1.61 3.95
C SER A 139 18.89 2.97 3.61
N ALA A 140 17.61 3.17 3.93
CA ALA A 140 16.94 4.47 3.75
C ALA A 140 17.66 5.62 4.49
N GLN A 141 18.28 5.35 5.64
CA GLN A 141 19.06 6.33 6.41
C GLN A 141 20.35 6.77 5.69
N THR A 142 20.77 6.04 4.66
CA THR A 142 21.97 6.32 3.86
C THR A 142 21.65 7.17 2.62
N ILE A 143 20.37 7.47 2.37
CA ILE A 143 19.88 8.16 1.15
C ILE A 143 19.56 9.66 1.41
N ASP A 144 19.46 10.07 2.67
CA ASP A 144 19.28 11.46 3.12
C ASP A 144 20.61 12.17 3.36
#